data_AF-A0A1J8PVF8-F1
#
_entry.id   AF-A0A1J8PVF8-F1
#
_cell.length_a   1.000
_cell.length_b   1.000
_cell.length_c   1.000
_cell.angle_alpha   90.00
_cell.angle_beta   90.00
_cell.angle_gamma   90.00
#
_symmetry.space_group_name_H-M   'P 1'
#
loop_
_entity.id
_entity.type
_entity.pdbx_description
1 polymer ?
#
loop_
_entity_poly.entity_id
_entity_poly.type
_entity_poly.pdbx_seq_one_letter_code
_entity_poly.pdbx_strand_id
1 'polypeptide(L)'
;GLMEKHELELKAYLDEHKDTQVKESLEAFRDSLNAQCADLQFTLKIRLNEEFSHILQAESENQVLELIAFHKRLLSKTNQHSQLTWLTRQSLEEIKKAASDTLSTMEDWVSVIDILSDETKIMALAEINKNINDLYEHLDYFEEAVQVRVKEFKTKTLINLELGTWSKKKVVDTCYVPLVDDNAFRVIVQLSDDLTQDTAYLAGKHFGNSTLVQMDEYGNYRVVYGPELGGIPDGKKVKFEILGHGDTVKKTMGKRTAADMAKSILDLKEHIPKTVDVTAVSLKGCCAGVDYGKDVLIELNKENFKPVVSSKLGLVEVHIFGRTFTSRVYHSENSRTAWKYDENDKIVAVPYADEKHHIV
;
A
#
# COMPACT_ATOMS: atom_id res chain seq x y z
N GLY A 1 2.11 42.48 14.41
CA GLY A 1 3.19 41.79 15.17
C GLY A 1 4.13 42.79 15.83
N LEU A 2 5.38 42.91 15.36
CA LEU A 2 6.36 43.86 15.93
C LEU A 2 6.07 45.32 15.55
N MET A 3 5.65 45.57 14.29
CA MET A 3 5.35 46.93 13.82
C MET A 3 4.11 47.53 14.46
N GLU A 4 2.99 46.81 14.59
CA GLU A 4 1.80 47.33 15.30
C GLU A 4 2.14 47.72 16.74
N LYS A 5 3.02 46.96 17.40
CA LYS A 5 3.48 47.26 18.75
C LYS A 5 4.30 48.55 18.77
N HIS A 6 5.25 48.70 17.85
CA HIS A 6 6.04 49.93 17.73
C HIS A 6 5.21 51.14 17.26
N GLU A 7 4.18 50.94 16.45
CA GLU A 7 3.26 51.99 15.99
C GLU A 7 2.37 52.48 17.14
N LEU A 8 1.91 51.57 18.01
CA LEU A 8 1.22 51.91 19.27
C LEU A 8 2.13 52.64 20.25
N GLU A 9 3.37 52.18 20.43
CA GLU A 9 4.38 52.82 21.29
C GLU A 9 4.74 54.22 20.78
N LEU A 10 4.94 54.39 19.47
CA LEU A 10 5.23 55.68 18.84
C LEU A 10 4.03 56.63 18.93
N LYS A 11 2.81 56.11 18.76
CA LYS A 11 1.57 56.89 18.90
C LYS A 11 1.37 57.39 20.33
N ALA A 12 1.58 56.53 21.33
CA ALA A 12 1.53 56.93 22.73
C ALA A 12 2.58 58.01 23.05
N TYR A 13 3.80 57.87 22.51
CA TYR A 13 4.86 58.87 22.67
C TYR A 13 4.53 60.22 22.02
N LEU A 14 3.91 60.20 20.83
CA LEU A 14 3.44 61.38 20.09
C LEU A 14 2.27 62.11 20.79
N ASP A 15 1.41 61.37 21.48
CA ASP A 15 0.26 61.92 22.21
C ASP A 15 0.68 62.66 23.50
N GLU A 16 1.80 62.27 24.12
CA GLU A 16 2.34 62.89 25.35
C GLU A 16 3.29 64.08 25.09
N HIS A 17 3.82 64.23 23.87
CA HIS A 17 4.78 65.28 23.53
C HIS A 17 4.11 66.66 23.28
N LYS A 18 4.62 67.70 23.96
CA LYS A 18 4.08 69.08 23.90
C LYS A 18 4.82 70.01 22.93
N ASP A 19 5.99 69.61 22.44
CA ASP A 19 6.77 70.38 21.46
C ASP A 19 6.24 70.12 20.04
N THR A 20 5.63 71.14 19.46
CA THR A 20 4.96 71.06 18.15
C THR A 20 5.92 70.66 17.02
N GLN A 21 7.17 71.11 17.06
CA GLN A 21 8.13 70.88 15.97
C GLN A 21 8.70 69.45 16.00
N VAL A 22 8.93 68.92 17.20
CA VAL A 22 9.34 67.52 17.41
C VAL A 22 8.19 66.58 17.05
N LYS A 23 6.96 66.93 17.40
CA LYS A 23 5.76 66.15 17.06
C LYS A 23 5.56 66.04 15.54
N GLU A 24 5.61 67.15 14.82
CA GLU A 24 5.51 67.17 13.35
C GLU A 24 6.60 66.32 12.68
N SER A 25 7.83 66.37 13.20
CA SER A 25 8.96 65.58 12.67
C SER A 25 8.77 64.07 12.87
N LEU A 26 8.24 63.66 14.03
CA LEU A 26 7.96 62.26 14.33
C LEU A 26 6.74 61.73 13.57
N GLU A 27 5.72 62.54 13.35
CA GLU A 27 4.57 62.20 12.49
C GLU A 27 5.02 61.99 11.04
N ALA A 28 5.84 62.88 10.49
CA ALA A 28 6.41 62.74 9.15
C ALA A 28 7.28 61.47 9.03
N PHE A 29 8.05 61.13 10.06
CA PHE A 29 8.83 59.89 10.11
C PHE A 29 7.93 58.64 10.13
N ARG A 30 6.88 58.64 10.95
CA ARG A 30 5.89 57.54 10.99
C ARG A 30 5.24 57.35 9.62
N ASP A 31 4.79 58.43 8.99
CA ASP A 31 4.11 58.35 7.71
C ASP A 31 5.07 57.89 6.58
N SER A 32 6.35 58.28 6.65
CA SER A 32 7.40 57.76 5.75
C SER A 32 7.65 56.26 5.94
N LEU A 33 7.73 55.78 7.18
CA LEU A 33 7.85 54.35 7.50
C LEU A 33 6.64 53.56 6.99
N ASN A 34 5.43 54.09 7.20
CA ASN A 34 4.20 53.47 6.73
C ASN A 34 4.15 53.40 5.20
N ALA A 35 4.60 54.44 4.50
CA ALA A 35 4.70 54.45 3.04
C ALA A 35 5.72 53.41 2.52
N GLN A 36 6.91 53.33 3.13
CA GLN A 36 7.92 52.33 2.75
C GLN A 36 7.43 50.90 3.01
N CYS A 37 6.71 50.68 4.11
CA CYS A 37 6.11 49.39 4.40
C CYS A 37 5.03 49.01 3.40
N ALA A 38 4.20 49.96 2.97
CA ALA A 38 3.19 49.74 1.94
C ALA A 38 3.82 49.38 0.59
N ASP A 39 4.93 50.03 0.21
CA ASP A 39 5.68 49.75 -1.02
C ASP A 39 6.34 48.36 -1.01
N LEU A 40 6.94 47.98 0.12
CA LEU A 40 7.47 46.63 0.34
C LEU A 40 6.37 45.56 0.26
N GLN A 41 5.20 45.82 0.85
CA GLN A 41 4.04 44.92 0.78
C GLN A 41 3.52 44.77 -0.66
N PHE A 42 3.44 45.88 -1.41
CA PHE A 42 3.05 45.87 -2.80
C PHE A 42 4.02 45.04 -3.66
N THR A 43 5.33 45.25 -3.47
CA THR A 43 6.39 44.50 -4.16
C THR A 43 6.35 43.01 -3.82
N LEU A 44 6.18 42.65 -2.54
CA LEU A 44 6.04 41.26 -2.12
C LEU A 44 4.83 40.59 -2.76
N LYS A 45 3.69 41.29 -2.83
CA LYS A 45 2.48 40.78 -3.48
C LYS A 45 2.69 40.50 -4.97
N ILE A 46 3.33 41.43 -5.69
CA ILE A 46 3.64 41.23 -7.11
C ILE A 46 4.48 39.96 -7.29
N ARG A 47 5.58 39.82 -6.54
CA ARG A 47 6.45 38.64 -6.64
C ARG A 47 5.72 37.34 -6.35
N LEU A 48 4.87 37.30 -5.32
CA LEU A 48 4.09 36.11 -4.98
C LEU A 48 3.07 35.77 -6.07
N ASN A 49 2.46 36.76 -6.71
CA ASN A 49 1.56 36.55 -7.84
C ASN A 49 2.29 36.06 -9.10
N GLU A 50 3.50 36.58 -9.37
CA GLU A 50 4.36 36.12 -10.46
C GLU A 50 4.79 34.67 -10.24
N GLU A 51 5.25 34.34 -9.03
CA GLU A 51 5.59 32.97 -8.65
C GLU A 51 4.41 32.03 -8.79
N PHE A 52 3.23 32.42 -8.28
CA PHE A 52 2.02 31.62 -8.41
C PHE A 52 1.63 31.39 -9.87
N SER A 53 1.71 32.44 -10.70
CA SER A 53 1.42 32.33 -12.14
C SER A 53 2.40 31.41 -12.85
N HIS A 54 3.68 31.44 -12.45
CA HIS A 54 4.69 30.54 -13.00
C HIS A 54 4.40 29.07 -12.65
N ILE A 55 4.00 28.77 -11.42
CA ILE A 55 3.60 27.41 -11.00
C ILE A 55 2.40 26.92 -11.83
N LEU A 56 1.42 27.80 -12.10
CA LEU A 56 0.24 27.44 -12.90
C LEU A 56 0.56 27.20 -14.39
N GLN A 57 1.61 27.84 -14.91
CA GLN A 57 2.03 27.72 -16.32
C GLN A 57 3.03 26.59 -16.56
N ALA A 58 3.64 26.05 -15.50
CA ALA A 58 4.57 24.94 -15.63
C ALA A 58 3.83 23.70 -16.15
N GLU A 59 4.26 23.17 -17.30
CA GLU A 59 3.97 21.79 -17.68
C GLU A 59 4.74 20.91 -16.70
N SER A 60 4.15 20.52 -15.56
CA SER A 60 4.91 19.74 -14.59
C SER A 60 4.15 18.57 -13.99
N GLU A 61 4.84 17.43 -14.02
CA GLU A 61 4.62 16.22 -13.23
C GLU A 61 4.55 16.52 -11.71
N ASN A 62 4.86 17.75 -11.25
CA ASN A 62 4.96 18.13 -9.84
C ASN A 62 4.12 19.36 -9.46
N GLN A 63 3.19 19.80 -10.31
CA GLN A 63 2.45 21.05 -10.07
C GLN A 63 1.72 21.06 -8.72
N VAL A 64 1.14 19.93 -8.32
CA VAL A 64 0.48 19.76 -7.02
C VAL A 64 1.45 20.02 -5.86
N LEU A 65 2.65 19.44 -5.92
CA LEU A 65 3.68 19.59 -4.87
C LEU A 65 4.20 21.03 -4.79
N GLU A 66 4.42 21.67 -5.93
CA GLU A 66 4.84 23.08 -5.98
C GLU A 66 3.76 24.00 -5.40
N LEU A 67 2.49 23.76 -5.73
CA LEU A 67 1.35 24.50 -5.19
C LEU A 67 1.21 24.28 -3.67
N ILE A 68 1.37 23.06 -3.17
CA ILE A 68 1.37 22.76 -1.72
C ILE A 68 2.53 23.50 -1.01
N ALA A 69 3.74 23.45 -1.58
CA ALA A 69 4.90 24.14 -1.02
C ALA A 69 4.70 25.66 -1.02
N PHE A 70 4.10 26.23 -2.06
CA PHE A 70 3.71 27.63 -2.12
C PHE A 70 2.65 27.98 -1.07
N HIS A 71 1.60 27.18 -0.94
CA HIS A 71 0.54 27.38 0.03
C HIS A 71 1.05 27.33 1.48
N LYS A 72 1.91 26.36 1.82
CA LYS A 72 2.58 26.29 3.13
C LYS A 72 3.40 27.56 3.44
N ARG A 73 4.08 28.12 2.43
CA ARG A 73 4.80 29.40 2.56
C ARG A 73 3.87 30.60 2.75
N LEU A 74 2.67 30.58 2.17
CA LEU A 74 1.66 31.61 2.42
C LEU A 74 1.09 31.51 3.84
N LEU A 75 0.82 30.30 4.33
CA LEU A 75 0.33 30.05 5.69
C LEU A 75 1.28 30.57 6.76
N SER A 76 2.60 30.40 6.57
CA SER A 76 3.59 30.94 7.52
C SER A 76 3.67 32.47 7.54
N LYS A 77 3.18 33.13 6.47
CA LYS A 77 3.16 34.59 6.32
C LYS A 77 1.81 35.22 6.69
N THR A 78 0.73 34.45 6.79
CA THR A 78 -0.66 34.97 6.94
C THR A 78 -0.94 35.58 8.32
N ASN A 79 -0.13 35.27 9.34
CA ASN A 79 -0.23 35.91 10.67
C ASN A 79 0.15 37.41 10.67
N GLN A 80 0.49 38.00 9.52
CA GLN A 80 0.89 39.40 9.41
C GLN A 80 0.02 40.27 8.49
N HIS A 81 -0.75 39.72 7.53
CA HIS A 81 -1.37 40.54 6.47
C HIS A 81 -2.69 39.99 5.90
N SER A 82 -3.78 40.76 6.00
CA SER A 82 -5.12 40.43 5.47
C SER A 82 -5.17 40.27 3.94
N GLN A 83 -4.22 40.86 3.22
CA GLN A 83 -4.17 40.80 1.75
C GLN A 83 -3.64 39.46 1.21
N LEU A 84 -2.92 38.67 2.03
CA LEU A 84 -2.45 37.33 1.65
C LEU A 84 -3.54 36.27 1.76
N THR A 85 -4.65 36.58 2.44
CA THR A 85 -5.79 35.67 2.63
C THR A 85 -6.40 35.24 1.29
N TRP A 86 -6.52 36.14 0.32
CA TRP A 86 -7.07 35.80 -0.99
C TRP A 86 -6.17 34.84 -1.77
N LEU A 87 -4.85 35.12 -1.81
CA LEU A 87 -3.89 34.26 -2.51
C LEU A 87 -3.74 32.90 -1.81
N THR A 88 -3.88 32.86 -0.48
CA THR A 88 -3.92 31.61 0.30
C THR A 88 -5.15 30.78 -0.07
N ARG A 89 -6.32 31.41 -0.20
CA ARG A 89 -7.53 30.72 -0.66
C ARG A 89 -7.39 30.23 -2.10
N GLN A 90 -6.89 31.08 -2.99
CA GLN A 90 -6.73 30.71 -4.41
C GLN A 90 -5.75 29.56 -4.59
N SER A 91 -4.60 29.59 -3.91
CA SER A 91 -3.64 28.48 -3.96
C SER A 91 -4.24 27.17 -3.47
N LEU A 92 -5.10 27.18 -2.45
CA LEU A 92 -5.79 25.97 -2.00
C LEU A 92 -6.75 25.41 -3.06
N GLU A 93 -7.52 26.29 -3.72
CA GLU A 93 -8.43 25.86 -4.80
C GLU A 93 -7.67 25.29 -6.00
N GLU A 94 -6.54 25.87 -6.37
CA GLU A 94 -5.70 25.31 -7.44
C GLU A 94 -5.04 23.99 -7.03
N ILE A 95 -4.65 23.79 -5.76
CA ILE A 95 -4.17 22.48 -5.26
C ILE A 95 -5.24 21.41 -5.49
N LYS A 96 -6.48 21.69 -5.09
CA LYS A 96 -7.59 20.74 -5.24
C LYS A 96 -7.84 20.38 -6.70
N LYS A 97 -7.84 21.39 -7.57
CA LYS A 97 -8.05 21.21 -9.00
C LYS A 97 -6.93 20.40 -9.62
N ALA A 98 -5.68 20.80 -9.40
CA ALA A 98 -4.51 20.08 -9.91
C ALA A 98 -4.48 18.63 -9.45
N ALA A 99 -4.79 18.34 -8.18
CA ALA A 99 -4.87 16.97 -7.68
C ALA A 99 -5.95 16.14 -8.40
N SER A 100 -7.12 16.72 -8.67
CA SER A 100 -8.19 16.08 -9.43
C SER A 100 -7.80 15.82 -10.89
N ASP A 101 -7.11 16.77 -11.53
CA ASP A 101 -6.65 16.65 -12.92
C ASP A 101 -5.54 15.60 -13.05
N THR A 102 -4.58 15.57 -12.11
CA THR A 102 -3.55 14.51 -12.04
C THR A 102 -4.18 13.14 -11.86
N LEU A 103 -5.16 13.00 -10.94
CA LEU A 103 -5.86 11.74 -10.73
C LEU A 103 -6.63 11.27 -11.97
N SER A 104 -7.31 12.19 -12.65
CA SER A 104 -8.04 11.87 -13.88
C SER A 104 -7.08 11.42 -14.99
N THR A 105 -5.91 12.08 -15.11
CA THR A 105 -4.86 11.67 -16.05
C THR A 105 -4.36 10.26 -15.75
N MET A 106 -4.16 9.90 -14.48
CA MET A 106 -3.79 8.54 -14.09
C MET A 106 -4.87 7.51 -14.43
N GLU A 107 -6.15 7.84 -14.24
CA GLU A 107 -7.29 7.00 -14.62
C GLU A 107 -7.39 6.80 -16.15
N ASP A 108 -7.09 7.84 -16.93
CA ASP A 108 -7.00 7.75 -18.39
C ASP A 108 -5.85 6.82 -18.83
N TRP A 109 -4.68 6.93 -18.18
CA TRP A 109 -3.57 6.01 -18.43
C TRP A 109 -3.93 4.56 -18.14
N VAL A 110 -4.63 4.28 -17.03
CA VAL A 110 -5.12 2.94 -16.68
C VAL A 110 -5.95 2.35 -17.82
N SER A 111 -6.77 3.16 -18.48
CA SER A 111 -7.67 2.73 -19.55
C SER A 111 -6.94 2.28 -20.83
N VAL A 112 -5.69 2.73 -21.03
CA VAL A 112 -4.87 2.40 -22.20
C VAL A 112 -3.65 1.54 -21.87
N ILE A 113 -3.40 1.23 -20.60
CA ILE A 113 -2.13 0.65 -20.16
C ILE A 113 -1.86 -0.75 -20.69
N ASP A 114 -2.92 -1.51 -20.99
CA ASP A 114 -2.82 -2.89 -21.50
C ASP A 114 -2.52 -2.98 -22.99
N ILE A 115 -2.63 -1.87 -23.74
CA ILE A 115 -2.27 -1.80 -25.16
C ILE A 115 -0.86 -1.24 -25.40
N LEU A 116 -0.18 -0.81 -24.34
CA LEU A 116 1.18 -0.28 -24.41
C LEU A 116 2.21 -1.40 -24.59
N SER A 117 3.39 -1.04 -25.12
CA SER A 117 4.56 -1.92 -25.08
C SER A 117 5.05 -2.11 -23.64
N ASP A 118 5.78 -3.20 -23.39
CA ASP A 118 6.29 -3.51 -22.04
C ASP A 118 7.13 -2.37 -21.45
N GLU A 119 8.00 -1.73 -22.24
CA GLU A 119 8.85 -0.62 -21.79
C GLU A 119 8.01 0.62 -21.45
N THR A 120 7.07 1.00 -22.32
CA THR A 120 6.19 2.16 -22.07
C THR A 120 5.26 1.91 -20.89
N LYS A 121 4.79 0.67 -20.70
CA LYS A 121 3.99 0.25 -19.55
C LYS A 121 4.76 0.39 -18.25
N ILE A 122 6.02 -0.04 -18.20
CA ILE A 122 6.87 0.12 -17.01
C ILE A 122 7.06 1.59 -16.66
N MET A 123 7.35 2.45 -17.64
CA MET A 123 7.50 3.89 -17.41
C MET A 123 6.20 4.54 -16.92
N ALA A 124 5.07 4.22 -17.56
CA ALA A 124 3.76 4.74 -17.16
C ALA A 124 3.41 4.31 -15.73
N LEU A 125 3.67 3.05 -15.35
CA LEU A 125 3.45 2.57 -13.99
C LEU A 125 4.33 3.25 -12.96
N ALA A 126 5.60 3.49 -13.29
CA ALA A 126 6.51 4.22 -12.41
C ALA A 126 5.98 5.65 -12.13
N GLU A 127 5.50 6.33 -13.17
CA GLU A 127 4.96 7.68 -13.05
C GLU A 127 3.62 7.72 -12.31
N ILE A 128 2.71 6.78 -12.59
CA ILE A 128 1.47 6.62 -11.83
C ILE A 128 1.77 6.34 -10.35
N ASN A 129 2.71 5.45 -10.06
CA ASN A 129 3.09 5.11 -8.68
C ASN A 129 3.68 6.32 -7.95
N LYS A 130 4.55 7.09 -8.59
CA LYS A 130 5.10 8.33 -8.03
C LYS A 130 3.96 9.32 -7.71
N ASN A 131 3.15 9.66 -8.69
CA ASN A 131 2.07 10.66 -8.54
C ASN A 131 1.04 10.25 -7.49
N ILE A 132 0.61 8.98 -7.46
CA ILE A 132 -0.38 8.56 -6.46
C ILE A 132 0.19 8.55 -5.04
N ASN A 133 1.49 8.28 -4.87
CA ASN A 133 2.13 8.37 -3.57
C ASN A 133 2.21 9.83 -3.09
N ASP A 134 2.60 10.75 -3.97
CA ASP A 134 2.65 12.18 -3.67
C ASP A 134 1.26 12.72 -3.27
N LEU A 135 0.20 12.34 -3.98
CA LEU A 135 -1.18 12.68 -3.60
C LEU A 135 -1.55 12.05 -2.24
N TYR A 136 -1.20 10.79 -2.01
CA TYR A 136 -1.57 10.10 -0.78
C TYR A 136 -0.91 10.71 0.47
N GLU A 137 0.30 11.25 0.36
CA GLU A 137 0.99 11.92 1.48
C GLU A 137 0.40 13.30 1.82
N HIS A 138 -0.45 13.85 0.96
CA HIS A 138 -1.01 15.21 1.08
C HIS A 138 -2.54 15.25 1.02
N LEU A 139 -3.19 14.14 1.40
CA LEU A 139 -4.65 13.99 1.41
C LEU A 139 -5.38 15.12 2.15
N ASP A 140 -4.76 15.71 3.17
CA ASP A 140 -5.32 16.78 4.00
C ASP A 140 -5.63 18.07 3.22
N TYR A 141 -5.02 18.26 2.06
CA TYR A 141 -5.30 19.40 1.18
C TYR A 141 -6.50 19.18 0.25
N PHE A 142 -7.03 17.96 0.16
CA PHE A 142 -8.03 17.59 -0.83
C PHE A 142 -9.42 17.44 -0.24
N GLU A 143 -10.43 17.60 -1.09
CA GLU A 143 -11.81 17.34 -0.71
C GLU A 143 -12.03 15.84 -0.49
N GLU A 144 -12.97 15.50 0.39
CA GLU A 144 -13.21 14.11 0.83
C GLU A 144 -13.42 13.14 -0.35
N ALA A 145 -14.16 13.57 -1.38
CA ALA A 145 -14.37 12.76 -2.58
C ALA A 145 -13.06 12.42 -3.31
N VAL A 146 -12.13 13.37 -3.42
CA VAL A 146 -10.80 13.15 -4.03
C VAL A 146 -9.94 12.26 -3.13
N GLN A 147 -9.99 12.47 -1.81
CA GLN A 147 -9.26 11.62 -0.87
C GLN A 147 -9.66 10.15 -0.98
N VAL A 148 -10.97 9.87 -1.10
CA VAL A 148 -11.49 8.50 -1.28
C VAL A 148 -10.97 7.91 -2.59
N ARG A 149 -11.03 8.66 -3.70
CA ARG A 149 -10.52 8.20 -5.00
C ARG A 149 -9.01 7.92 -4.96
N VAL A 150 -8.20 8.79 -4.36
CA VAL A 150 -6.75 8.59 -4.21
C VAL A 150 -6.45 7.31 -3.41
N LYS A 151 -7.18 7.09 -2.30
CA LYS A 151 -7.03 5.87 -1.49
C LYS A 151 -7.40 4.62 -2.28
N GLU A 152 -8.54 4.62 -2.98
CA GLU A 152 -8.95 3.48 -3.82
C GLU A 152 -7.95 3.24 -4.94
N PHE A 153 -7.51 4.29 -5.64
CA PHE A 153 -6.52 4.16 -6.70
C PHE A 153 -5.22 3.53 -6.18
N LYS A 154 -4.67 4.03 -5.06
CA LYS A 154 -3.43 3.51 -4.48
C LYS A 154 -3.55 2.07 -4.01
N THR A 155 -4.67 1.71 -3.38
CA THR A 155 -4.80 0.41 -2.70
C THR A 155 -5.38 -0.70 -3.57
N LYS A 156 -6.01 -0.34 -4.69
CA LYS A 156 -6.70 -1.29 -5.58
C LYS A 156 -6.26 -1.14 -7.03
N THR A 157 -6.40 0.06 -7.62
CA THR A 157 -6.11 0.25 -9.05
C THR A 157 -4.64 0.05 -9.37
N LEU A 158 -3.75 0.82 -8.74
CA LEU A 158 -2.29 0.71 -8.93
C LEU A 158 -1.84 -0.72 -8.67
N ILE A 159 -2.32 -1.31 -7.59
CA ILE A 159 -1.88 -2.64 -7.18
C ILE A 159 -2.32 -3.73 -8.17
N ASN A 160 -3.54 -3.65 -8.71
CA ASN A 160 -3.98 -4.56 -9.78
C ASN A 160 -3.11 -4.40 -11.04
N LEU A 161 -2.70 -3.17 -11.35
CA LEU A 161 -1.79 -2.92 -12.46
C LEU A 161 -0.40 -3.50 -12.22
N GLU A 162 0.14 -3.36 -11.00
CA GLU A 162 1.41 -3.95 -10.58
C GLU A 162 1.36 -5.47 -10.59
N LEU A 163 0.29 -6.09 -10.08
CA LEU A 163 0.06 -7.52 -10.24
C LEU A 163 0.00 -7.91 -11.72
N GLY A 164 -0.55 -7.03 -12.57
CA GLY A 164 -0.54 -7.13 -14.02
C GLY A 164 0.83 -7.47 -14.61
N THR A 165 1.89 -6.86 -14.08
CA THR A 165 3.27 -7.00 -14.58
C THR A 165 4.00 -8.22 -14.05
N TRP A 166 3.48 -8.89 -13.01
CA TRP A 166 4.11 -10.09 -12.50
C TRP A 166 4.19 -11.16 -13.60
N SER A 167 5.30 -11.86 -13.62
CA SER A 167 5.57 -12.96 -14.52
C SER A 167 4.51 -14.05 -14.38
N LYS A 168 4.17 -14.69 -15.50
CA LYS A 168 3.32 -15.88 -15.52
C LYS A 168 4.14 -17.04 -16.04
N LYS A 169 4.12 -18.16 -15.31
CA LYS A 169 4.70 -19.42 -15.79
C LYS A 169 3.59 -20.39 -16.11
N LYS A 170 3.72 -21.07 -17.25
CA LYS A 170 2.83 -22.17 -17.61
C LYS A 170 2.92 -23.26 -16.53
N VAL A 171 1.80 -23.53 -15.86
CA VAL A 171 1.66 -24.70 -15.02
C VAL A 171 1.60 -25.93 -15.92
N VAL A 172 2.40 -26.93 -15.60
CA VAL A 172 2.54 -28.17 -16.36
C VAL A 172 2.28 -29.34 -15.44
N ASP A 173 1.62 -30.37 -15.95
CA ASP A 173 1.44 -31.64 -15.24
C ASP A 173 2.78 -32.39 -15.24
N THR A 174 3.67 -32.03 -14.31
CA THR A 174 5.04 -32.55 -14.25
C THR A 174 5.12 -33.93 -13.59
N CYS A 175 4.13 -34.29 -12.78
CA CYS A 175 3.98 -35.58 -12.13
C CYS A 175 2.51 -35.73 -11.72
N TYR A 176 1.81 -36.71 -12.28
CA TYR A 176 0.50 -37.12 -11.77
C TYR A 176 0.69 -37.75 -10.38
N VAL A 177 0.67 -36.93 -9.33
CA VAL A 177 0.56 -37.39 -7.95
C VAL A 177 -0.91 -37.27 -7.58
N PRO A 178 -1.69 -38.36 -7.69
CA PRO A 178 -3.08 -38.33 -7.27
C PRO A 178 -3.15 -37.90 -5.81
N LEU A 179 -4.10 -37.02 -5.51
CA LEU A 179 -4.41 -36.71 -4.12
C LEU A 179 -4.97 -37.96 -3.47
N VAL A 180 -4.62 -38.19 -2.20
CA VAL A 180 -5.12 -39.35 -1.44
C VAL A 180 -6.64 -39.27 -1.21
N ASP A 181 -7.19 -38.05 -1.22
CA ASP A 181 -8.63 -37.76 -1.13
C ASP A 181 -9.07 -37.09 -2.44
N ASP A 182 -10.01 -37.69 -3.17
CA ASP A 182 -10.58 -37.15 -4.40
C ASP A 182 -11.25 -35.77 -4.19
N ASN A 183 -11.62 -35.46 -2.95
CA ASN A 183 -12.17 -34.16 -2.58
C ASN A 183 -11.11 -33.12 -2.24
N ALA A 184 -9.82 -33.47 -2.16
CA ALA A 184 -8.79 -32.49 -1.86
C ALA A 184 -8.59 -31.49 -3.00
N PHE A 185 -8.36 -30.24 -2.64
CA PHE A 185 -8.05 -29.14 -3.55
C PHE A 185 -6.94 -28.26 -2.96
N ARG A 186 -6.15 -27.61 -3.82
CA ARG A 186 -5.04 -26.74 -3.40
C ARG A 186 -5.26 -25.34 -3.92
N VAL A 187 -5.23 -24.35 -3.03
CA VAL A 187 -5.13 -22.95 -3.43
C VAL A 187 -3.69 -22.53 -3.16
N ILE A 188 -2.90 -22.44 -4.22
CA ILE A 188 -1.51 -22.00 -4.17
C ILE A 188 -1.50 -20.47 -4.24
N VAL A 189 -0.82 -19.81 -3.31
CA VAL A 189 -0.75 -18.35 -3.23
C VAL A 189 0.71 -17.91 -3.39
N GLN A 190 0.99 -17.17 -4.46
CA GLN A 190 2.28 -16.55 -4.75
C GLN A 190 2.31 -15.13 -4.16
N LEU A 191 3.24 -14.85 -3.25
CA LEU A 191 3.35 -13.55 -2.57
C LEU A 191 4.45 -12.63 -3.11
N SER A 192 5.22 -13.06 -4.13
CA SER A 192 6.28 -12.28 -4.77
C SER A 192 6.52 -12.74 -6.20
N ASP A 193 6.89 -11.85 -7.11
CA ASP A 193 7.06 -12.15 -8.54
C ASP A 193 8.18 -13.17 -8.81
N ASP A 194 9.27 -13.11 -8.07
CA ASP A 194 10.42 -14.02 -8.20
C ASP A 194 10.09 -15.49 -7.86
N LEU A 195 8.94 -15.75 -7.23
CA LEU A 195 8.45 -17.09 -6.88
C LEU A 195 7.57 -17.73 -7.97
N THR A 196 7.48 -17.10 -9.15
CA THR A 196 6.61 -17.55 -10.24
C THR A 196 6.91 -18.99 -10.69
N GLN A 197 8.20 -19.37 -10.73
CA GLN A 197 8.57 -20.73 -11.15
C GLN A 197 8.19 -21.79 -10.11
N ASP A 198 8.48 -21.52 -8.84
CA ASP A 198 8.23 -22.45 -7.73
C ASP A 198 6.74 -22.70 -7.51
N THR A 199 5.94 -21.64 -7.55
CA THR A 199 4.49 -21.75 -7.38
C THR A 199 3.82 -22.47 -8.54
N ALA A 200 4.33 -22.33 -9.77
CA ALA A 200 3.88 -23.13 -10.90
C ALA A 200 4.18 -24.64 -10.72
N TYR A 201 5.32 -24.99 -10.12
CA TYR A 201 5.61 -26.40 -9.77
C TYR A 201 4.69 -26.93 -8.67
N LEU A 202 4.40 -26.13 -7.64
CA LEU A 202 3.44 -26.51 -6.59
C LEU A 202 2.05 -26.79 -7.16
N ALA A 203 1.54 -25.91 -8.05
CA ALA A 203 0.27 -26.13 -8.72
C ALA A 203 0.32 -27.36 -9.65
N GLY A 204 1.45 -27.57 -10.33
CA GLY A 204 1.66 -28.72 -11.22
C GLY A 204 1.62 -30.08 -10.53
N LYS A 205 2.04 -30.17 -9.26
CA LYS A 205 1.98 -31.42 -8.45
C LYS A 205 0.56 -31.97 -8.35
N HIS A 206 -0.44 -31.10 -8.31
CA HIS A 206 -1.85 -31.45 -8.24
C HIS A 206 -2.64 -30.72 -9.33
N PHE A 207 -2.16 -30.85 -10.58
CA PHE A 207 -2.61 -30.09 -11.76
C PHE A 207 -4.14 -29.94 -11.83
N GLY A 208 -4.88 -31.06 -11.91
CA GLY A 208 -6.36 -31.02 -12.01
C GLY A 208 -7.12 -30.56 -10.77
N ASN A 209 -6.44 -30.36 -9.62
CA ASN A 209 -7.05 -30.04 -8.32
C ASN A 209 -6.37 -28.83 -7.67
N SER A 210 -5.89 -27.88 -8.47
CA SER A 210 -5.22 -26.67 -7.98
C SER A 210 -5.73 -25.40 -8.65
N THR A 211 -5.76 -24.33 -7.87
CA THR A 211 -5.81 -22.95 -8.34
C THR A 211 -4.53 -22.24 -7.88
N LEU A 212 -3.89 -21.48 -8.77
CA LEU A 212 -2.75 -20.62 -8.43
C LEU A 212 -3.18 -19.16 -8.53
N VAL A 213 -2.99 -18.44 -7.43
CA VAL A 213 -3.24 -17.00 -7.34
C VAL A 213 -1.94 -16.25 -7.06
N GLN A 214 -1.82 -15.05 -7.63
CA GLN A 214 -0.79 -14.08 -7.28
C GLN A 214 -1.44 -13.00 -6.44
N MET A 215 -0.81 -12.64 -5.32
CA MET A 215 -1.39 -11.73 -4.34
C MET A 215 -0.34 -10.74 -3.81
N ASP A 216 -0.65 -9.45 -3.92
CA ASP A 216 0.18 -8.37 -3.39
C ASP A 216 -0.05 -8.14 -1.89
N GLU A 217 0.80 -7.31 -1.29
CA GLU A 217 0.79 -7.05 0.16
C GLU A 217 -0.49 -6.43 0.73
N TYR A 218 -1.32 -5.77 -0.09
CA TYR A 218 -2.61 -5.18 0.29
C TYR A 218 -3.77 -6.17 0.17
N GLY A 219 -3.53 -7.29 -0.51
CA GLY A 219 -4.45 -8.40 -0.64
C GLY A 219 -5.31 -8.37 -1.89
N ASN A 220 -4.98 -7.52 -2.88
CA ASN A 220 -5.52 -7.75 -4.22
C ASN A 220 -4.89 -9.02 -4.78
N TYR A 221 -5.62 -9.69 -5.67
CA TYR A 221 -5.14 -10.92 -6.25
C TYR A 221 -5.65 -11.09 -7.67
N ARG A 222 -4.94 -11.93 -8.42
CA ARG A 222 -5.41 -12.47 -9.70
C ARG A 222 -5.20 -13.97 -9.76
N VAL A 223 -6.11 -14.69 -10.39
CA VAL A 223 -5.94 -16.10 -10.70
C VAL A 223 -5.12 -16.24 -11.98
N VAL A 224 -4.08 -17.06 -11.95
CA VAL A 224 -3.19 -17.29 -13.10
C VAL A 224 -3.21 -18.73 -13.61
N TYR A 225 -3.83 -19.65 -12.86
CA TYR A 225 -4.09 -21.02 -13.28
C TYR A 225 -5.22 -21.65 -12.45
N GLY A 226 -5.98 -22.56 -13.06
CA GLY A 226 -7.10 -23.25 -12.42
C GLY A 226 -8.40 -22.44 -12.45
N PRO A 227 -9.48 -22.95 -11.81
CA PRO A 227 -10.72 -22.20 -11.68
C PRO A 227 -10.53 -20.98 -10.78
N GLU A 228 -11.34 -19.94 -11.00
CA GLU A 228 -11.51 -18.83 -10.06
C GLU A 228 -11.84 -19.35 -8.65
N LEU A 229 -11.50 -18.60 -7.59
CA LEU A 229 -11.77 -19.03 -6.21
C LEU A 229 -13.26 -19.35 -5.96
N GLY A 230 -14.16 -18.54 -6.54
CA GLY A 230 -15.61 -18.76 -6.50
C GLY A 230 -16.10 -19.92 -7.38
N GLY A 231 -15.25 -20.42 -8.27
CA GLY A 231 -15.52 -21.56 -9.15
C GLY A 231 -14.92 -22.88 -8.67
N ILE A 232 -14.36 -22.93 -7.45
CA ILE A 232 -13.90 -24.19 -6.85
C ILE A 232 -15.13 -25.13 -6.69
N PRO A 233 -15.06 -26.38 -7.17
CA PRO A 233 -16.20 -27.30 -7.10
C PRO A 233 -16.69 -27.55 -5.67
N ASP A 234 -18.01 -27.71 -5.52
CA ASP A 234 -18.65 -28.05 -4.24
C ASP A 234 -18.11 -29.35 -3.63
N GLY A 235 -18.13 -29.45 -2.30
CA GLY A 235 -17.72 -30.65 -1.57
C GLY A 235 -16.20 -30.86 -1.50
N LYS A 236 -15.41 -29.95 -2.09
CA LYS A 236 -13.95 -29.97 -1.98
C LYS A 236 -13.48 -29.57 -0.58
N LYS A 237 -12.33 -30.12 -0.19
CA LYS A 237 -11.54 -29.74 0.99
C LYS A 237 -10.30 -28.99 0.52
N VAL A 238 -10.32 -27.69 0.71
CA VAL A 238 -9.23 -26.79 0.33
C VAL A 238 -8.14 -26.79 1.40
N LYS A 239 -6.90 -26.83 0.92
CA LYS A 239 -5.71 -26.43 1.67
C LYS A 239 -5.07 -25.26 0.95
N PHE A 240 -4.84 -24.16 1.67
CA PHE A 240 -3.99 -23.08 1.20
C PHE A 240 -2.52 -23.51 1.27
N GLU A 241 -1.77 -23.27 0.20
CA GLU A 241 -0.31 -23.40 0.18
C GLU A 241 0.29 -22.05 -0.23
N ILE A 242 0.80 -21.33 0.75
CA ILE A 242 1.19 -19.93 0.58
C ILE A 242 2.71 -19.85 0.53
N LEU A 243 3.27 -19.35 -0.57
CA LEU A 243 4.70 -19.23 -0.79
C LEU A 243 5.12 -17.76 -0.81
N GLY A 244 6.06 -17.42 0.07
CA GLY A 244 6.63 -16.08 0.22
C GLY A 244 7.95 -16.15 0.99
N HIS A 245 8.83 -15.17 0.79
CA HIS A 245 10.07 -15.07 1.58
C HIS A 245 9.76 -14.80 3.04
N GLY A 246 10.34 -15.56 3.96
CA GLY A 246 10.21 -15.27 5.38
C GLY A 246 11.41 -14.50 5.92
N ASP A 247 11.17 -13.73 6.98
CA ASP A 247 12.16 -12.95 7.71
C ASP A 247 11.98 -13.25 9.20
N THR A 248 12.97 -13.93 9.79
CA THR A 248 12.93 -14.35 11.19
C THR A 248 13.04 -13.15 12.15
N VAL A 249 13.76 -12.10 11.75
CA VAL A 249 14.00 -10.94 12.61
C VAL A 249 12.74 -10.09 12.70
N LYS A 250 12.13 -9.81 11.54
CA LYS A 250 10.86 -9.07 11.47
C LYS A 250 9.64 -9.92 11.82
N LYS A 251 9.81 -11.25 11.86
CA LYS A 251 8.73 -12.23 12.01
C LYS A 251 7.63 -12.05 10.97
N THR A 252 8.04 -12.03 9.70
CA THR A 252 7.12 -11.80 8.56
C THR A 252 7.28 -12.87 7.49
N MET A 253 6.24 -13.08 6.67
CA MET A 253 6.31 -13.87 5.44
C MET A 253 5.68 -13.12 4.28
N GLY A 254 6.39 -12.97 3.16
CA GLY A 254 5.97 -12.13 2.04
C GLY A 254 5.72 -10.70 2.49
N LYS A 255 6.59 -10.16 3.37
CA LYS A 255 6.46 -8.84 4.02
C LYS A 255 5.24 -8.65 4.92
N ARG A 256 4.47 -9.69 5.21
CA ARG A 256 3.26 -9.61 6.06
C ARG A 256 3.56 -10.07 7.48
N THR A 257 3.00 -9.36 8.45
CA THR A 257 2.94 -9.85 9.84
C THR A 257 1.94 -11.01 9.95
N ALA A 258 1.86 -11.65 11.12
CA ALA A 258 0.87 -12.69 11.36
C ALA A 258 -0.58 -12.21 11.16
N ALA A 259 -0.88 -10.96 11.57
CA ALA A 259 -2.19 -10.35 11.40
C ALA A 259 -2.49 -10.06 9.93
N ASP A 260 -1.54 -9.47 9.19
CA ASP A 260 -1.72 -9.17 7.76
C ASP A 260 -1.86 -10.45 6.92
N MET A 261 -1.13 -11.50 7.29
CA MET A 261 -1.25 -12.82 6.68
C MET A 261 -2.62 -13.45 6.96
N ALA A 262 -3.10 -13.38 8.20
CA ALA A 262 -4.42 -13.89 8.57
C ALA A 262 -5.53 -13.16 7.80
N LYS A 263 -5.45 -11.83 7.72
CA LYS A 263 -6.34 -11.01 6.90
C LYS A 263 -6.32 -11.47 5.43
N SER A 264 -5.12 -11.60 4.84
CA SER A 264 -4.97 -12.07 3.45
C SER A 264 -5.65 -13.43 3.21
N ILE A 265 -5.53 -14.38 4.15
CA ILE A 265 -6.16 -15.69 4.06
C ILE A 265 -7.69 -15.58 4.14
N LEU A 266 -8.20 -14.75 5.05
CA LEU A 266 -9.64 -14.52 5.23
C LEU A 266 -10.24 -13.87 3.99
N ASP A 267 -9.59 -12.83 3.45
CA ASP A 267 -10.02 -12.14 2.23
C ASP A 267 -10.11 -13.12 1.04
N LEU A 268 -9.11 -14.00 0.85
CA LEU A 268 -9.17 -15.05 -0.18
C LEU A 268 -10.29 -16.07 0.11
N LYS A 269 -10.47 -16.45 1.38
CA LYS A 269 -11.50 -17.41 1.80
C LYS A 269 -12.91 -16.88 1.55
N GLU A 270 -13.16 -15.58 1.65
CA GLU A 270 -14.47 -14.98 1.36
C GLU A 270 -14.92 -15.22 -0.09
N HIS A 271 -13.97 -15.37 -1.01
CA HIS A 271 -14.24 -15.67 -2.42
C HIS A 271 -14.47 -17.16 -2.68
N ILE A 272 -14.20 -18.04 -1.71
CA ILE A 272 -14.41 -19.49 -1.84
C ILE A 272 -15.85 -19.85 -1.44
N PRO A 273 -16.56 -20.70 -2.20
CA PRO A 273 -17.93 -21.09 -1.87
C PRO A 273 -18.06 -21.68 -0.45
N LYS A 274 -19.14 -21.35 0.26
CA LYS A 274 -19.40 -21.86 1.62
C LYS A 274 -19.58 -23.39 1.68
N THR A 275 -19.87 -24.01 0.54
CA THR A 275 -19.95 -25.46 0.30
C THR A 275 -18.59 -26.16 0.25
N VAL A 276 -17.50 -25.38 0.24
CA VAL A 276 -16.12 -25.85 0.21
C VAL A 276 -15.49 -25.62 1.59
N ASP A 277 -14.89 -26.68 2.14
CA ASP A 277 -14.29 -26.64 3.47
C ASP A 277 -12.80 -26.28 3.38
N VAL A 278 -12.39 -25.19 4.03
CA VAL A 278 -10.97 -24.80 4.11
C VAL A 278 -10.38 -25.38 5.39
N THR A 279 -9.67 -26.49 5.25
CA THR A 279 -9.24 -27.32 6.40
C THR A 279 -7.84 -26.99 6.89
N ALA A 280 -6.98 -26.44 6.04
CA ALA A 280 -5.58 -26.22 6.36
C ALA A 280 -4.94 -25.04 5.62
N VAL A 281 -3.93 -24.45 6.27
CA VAL A 281 -3.03 -23.45 5.70
C VAL A 281 -1.58 -23.93 5.88
N SER A 282 -0.85 -23.99 4.77
CA SER A 282 0.57 -24.33 4.75
C SER A 282 1.38 -23.13 4.31
N LEU A 283 2.01 -22.47 5.27
CA LEU A 283 2.94 -21.35 5.07
C LEU A 283 4.31 -21.93 4.66
N LYS A 284 4.65 -21.81 3.38
CA LYS A 284 5.86 -22.39 2.77
C LYS A 284 7.02 -21.39 2.66
N GLY A 285 7.08 -20.37 3.51
CA GLY A 285 8.20 -19.42 3.51
C GLY A 285 9.41 -19.87 4.32
N CYS A 286 10.59 -19.36 3.95
CA CYS A 286 11.83 -19.56 4.69
C CYS A 286 11.76 -18.92 6.07
N CYS A 287 11.78 -19.72 7.14
CA CYS A 287 12.01 -19.25 8.52
C CYS A 287 11.31 -17.93 8.95
N ALA A 288 9.98 -17.81 8.85
CA ALA A 288 9.27 -16.62 9.33
C ALA A 288 9.27 -16.48 10.88
N GLY A 289 9.88 -17.44 11.60
CA GLY A 289 9.90 -17.54 13.05
C GLY A 289 9.19 -18.80 13.55
N VAL A 290 9.62 -19.31 14.71
CA VAL A 290 9.12 -20.58 15.27
C VAL A 290 7.63 -20.54 15.60
N ASP A 291 7.17 -19.40 16.10
CA ASP A 291 5.78 -19.17 16.51
C ASP A 291 4.93 -18.51 15.41
N TYR A 292 5.51 -18.10 14.27
CA TYR A 292 4.78 -17.33 13.25
C TYR A 292 3.49 -18.03 12.79
N GLY A 293 3.54 -19.34 12.53
CA GLY A 293 2.34 -20.11 12.16
C GLY A 293 1.30 -20.22 13.28
N LYS A 294 1.75 -20.21 14.54
CA LYS A 294 0.87 -20.19 15.71
C LYS A 294 0.19 -18.83 15.86
N ASP A 295 0.95 -17.75 15.66
CA ASP A 295 0.46 -16.38 15.72
C ASP A 295 -0.59 -16.14 14.62
N VAL A 296 -0.34 -16.61 13.39
CA VAL A 296 -1.34 -16.57 12.30
C VAL A 296 -2.62 -17.31 12.70
N LEU A 297 -2.51 -18.51 13.30
CA LEU A 297 -3.69 -19.26 13.78
C LEU A 297 -4.47 -18.50 14.86
N ILE A 298 -3.79 -17.78 15.75
CA ILE A 298 -4.44 -16.93 16.76
C ILE A 298 -5.24 -15.82 16.10
N GLU A 299 -4.66 -15.15 15.10
CA GLU A 299 -5.32 -14.08 14.36
C GLU A 299 -6.52 -14.58 13.55
N LEU A 300 -6.42 -15.73 12.87
CA LEU A 300 -7.55 -16.33 12.14
C LEU A 300 -8.72 -16.68 13.07
N ASN A 301 -8.43 -17.09 14.31
CA ASN A 301 -9.45 -17.44 15.29
C ASN A 301 -10.26 -16.23 15.79
N LYS A 302 -9.75 -15.00 15.65
CA LYS A 302 -10.53 -13.80 15.97
C LYS A 302 -11.80 -13.72 15.12
N GLU A 303 -11.75 -14.26 13.91
CA GLU A 303 -12.90 -14.41 12.99
C GLU A 303 -13.52 -15.82 13.01
N ASN A 304 -13.29 -16.58 14.10
CA ASN A 304 -13.77 -17.95 14.30
C ASN A 304 -13.38 -18.94 13.18
N PHE A 305 -12.25 -18.69 12.51
CA PHE A 305 -11.70 -19.59 11.52
C PHE A 305 -10.50 -20.36 12.09
N LYS A 306 -10.66 -21.68 12.23
CA LYS A 306 -9.73 -22.56 12.98
C LYS A 306 -9.11 -23.68 12.11
N PRO A 307 -8.44 -23.37 10.98
CA PRO A 307 -7.78 -24.40 10.18
C PRO A 307 -6.56 -24.97 10.91
N VAL A 308 -6.00 -26.08 10.41
CA VAL A 308 -4.64 -26.46 10.79
C VAL A 308 -3.65 -25.51 10.09
N VAL A 309 -2.83 -24.80 10.85
CA VAL A 309 -1.79 -23.92 10.28
C VAL A 309 -0.42 -24.56 10.46
N SER A 310 0.36 -24.61 9.39
CA SER A 310 1.74 -25.09 9.45
C SER A 310 2.72 -24.11 8.81
N SER A 311 3.94 -24.06 9.35
CA SER A 311 5.02 -23.21 8.86
C SER A 311 6.35 -23.95 8.82
N LYS A 312 7.30 -23.43 8.03
CA LYS A 312 8.65 -23.99 7.89
C LYS A 312 9.65 -23.22 8.76
N LEU A 313 10.57 -23.96 9.38
CA LEU A 313 11.61 -23.46 10.27
C LEU A 313 13.01 -23.44 9.63
N GLY A 314 13.09 -23.77 8.33
CA GLY A 314 14.35 -23.83 7.58
C GLY A 314 14.21 -23.16 6.22
N LEU A 315 15.32 -23.17 5.46
CA LEU A 315 15.33 -22.74 4.06
C LEU A 315 14.36 -23.60 3.26
N VAL A 316 13.42 -22.99 2.56
CA VAL A 316 12.44 -23.71 1.74
C VAL A 316 12.90 -23.72 0.29
N GLU A 317 12.88 -24.89 -0.32
CA GLU A 317 13.17 -25.08 -1.73
C GLU A 317 12.00 -25.85 -2.37
N VAL A 318 11.58 -25.47 -3.57
CA VAL A 318 10.56 -26.19 -4.34
C VAL A 318 11.25 -26.90 -5.51
N HIS A 319 11.16 -28.23 -5.52
CA HIS A 319 11.68 -29.03 -6.61
C HIS A 319 10.78 -28.92 -7.84
N ILE A 320 11.32 -29.22 -9.04
CA ILE A 320 10.60 -29.18 -10.33
C ILE A 320 9.32 -30.06 -10.40
N PHE A 321 9.14 -30.96 -9.43
CA PHE A 321 7.97 -31.83 -9.29
C PHE A 321 6.97 -31.31 -8.23
N GLY A 322 7.08 -30.04 -7.82
CA GLY A 322 6.24 -29.41 -6.80
C GLY A 322 6.40 -29.98 -5.38
N ARG A 323 7.48 -30.73 -5.14
CA ARG A 323 7.84 -31.24 -3.81
C ARG A 323 8.61 -30.17 -3.05
N THR A 324 8.24 -29.93 -1.79
CA THR A 324 8.89 -28.93 -0.94
C THR A 324 9.94 -29.58 -0.06
N PHE A 325 11.16 -29.05 -0.08
CA PHE A 325 12.25 -29.42 0.80
C PHE A 325 12.44 -28.34 1.85
N THR A 326 12.92 -28.71 3.03
CA THR A 326 13.28 -27.75 4.08
C THR A 326 14.69 -28.07 4.54
N SER A 327 15.61 -27.13 4.36
CA SER A 327 17.05 -27.33 4.56
C SER A 327 17.56 -28.57 3.83
N ARG A 328 17.14 -28.74 2.57
CA ARG A 328 17.42 -29.90 1.68
C ARG A 328 16.90 -31.26 2.17
N VAL A 329 16.08 -31.27 3.22
CA VAL A 329 15.44 -32.49 3.72
C VAL A 329 13.99 -32.51 3.27
N TYR A 330 13.62 -33.56 2.54
CA TYR A 330 12.24 -33.86 2.20
C TYR A 330 11.51 -34.35 3.45
N HIS A 331 10.29 -33.85 3.70
CA HIS A 331 9.51 -34.18 4.91
C HIS A 331 10.25 -33.99 6.24
N SER A 332 10.99 -32.89 6.41
CA SER A 332 11.64 -32.59 7.69
C SER A 332 10.63 -32.24 8.78
N GLU A 333 10.38 -33.19 9.68
CA GLU A 333 9.62 -33.00 10.92
C GLU A 333 10.21 -31.88 11.79
N ASN A 334 11.52 -31.94 12.00
CA ASN A 334 12.25 -31.04 12.89
C ASN A 334 12.32 -29.61 12.33
N SER A 335 11.99 -29.42 11.05
CA SER A 335 12.03 -28.11 10.39
C SER A 335 10.64 -27.59 10.04
N ARG A 336 9.60 -28.05 10.73
CA ARG A 336 8.21 -27.62 10.56
C ARG A 336 7.56 -27.43 11.92
N THR A 337 6.63 -26.48 12.01
CA THR A 337 5.62 -26.49 13.07
C THR A 337 4.22 -26.61 12.46
N ALA A 338 3.30 -27.17 13.23
CA ALA A 338 1.89 -27.21 12.88
C ALA A 338 1.06 -27.06 14.15
N TRP A 339 -0.01 -26.28 14.06
CA TRP A 339 -0.85 -25.87 15.17
C TRP A 339 -2.31 -25.98 14.79
N LYS A 340 -3.16 -26.32 15.75
CA LYS A 340 -4.61 -26.28 15.63
C LYS A 340 -5.25 -25.96 16.98
N TYR A 341 -6.51 -25.53 16.96
CA TYR A 341 -7.35 -25.60 18.14
C TYR A 341 -7.87 -27.03 18.34
N ASP A 342 -7.83 -27.53 19.57
CA ASP A 342 -8.49 -28.76 19.96
C ASP A 342 -9.99 -28.52 20.28
N GLU A 343 -10.68 -29.58 20.69
CA GLU A 343 -12.10 -29.54 21.07
C GLU A 343 -12.40 -28.66 22.29
N ASN A 344 -11.38 -28.28 23.06
CA ASN A 344 -11.48 -27.43 24.25
C ASN A 344 -11.01 -25.98 23.97
N ASP A 345 -10.90 -25.60 22.69
CA ASP A 345 -10.37 -24.30 22.24
C ASP A 345 -8.95 -24.00 22.73
N LYS A 346 -8.14 -25.04 22.95
CA LYS A 346 -6.72 -24.88 23.27
C LYS A 346 -5.86 -25.10 22.03
N ILE A 347 -4.84 -24.26 21.88
CA ILE A 347 -3.86 -24.42 20.81
C ILE A 347 -2.93 -25.58 21.16
N VAL A 348 -2.89 -26.58 20.29
CA VAL A 348 -2.05 -27.77 20.42
C VAL A 348 -1.14 -27.93 19.20
N ALA A 349 0.05 -28.46 19.41
CA ALA A 349 0.94 -28.85 18.33
C ALA A 349 0.35 -30.07 17.60
N VAL A 350 0.39 -30.03 16.27
CA VAL A 350 -0.05 -31.14 15.42
C VAL A 350 1.19 -31.91 14.99
N PRO A 351 1.35 -33.18 15.39
CA PRO A 351 2.38 -34.02 14.82
C PRO A 351 2.09 -34.20 13.33
N TYR A 352 3.14 -34.31 12.53
CA TYR A 352 2.99 -34.42 11.09
C TYR A 352 2.23 -35.68 10.70
N ALA A 353 0.98 -35.47 10.31
CA ALA A 353 0.08 -36.55 9.99
C ALA A 353 0.23 -37.04 8.54
N ASP A 354 0.80 -36.24 7.64
CA ASP A 354 0.39 -36.37 6.24
C ASP A 354 1.47 -35.95 5.23
N GLU A 355 2.52 -36.77 5.12
CA GLU A 355 3.14 -37.15 3.82
C GLU A 355 3.82 -38.55 3.89
N LYS A 356 3.46 -39.43 4.84
CA LYS A 356 4.00 -40.82 4.91
C LYS A 356 3.66 -41.69 3.68
N HIS A 357 2.88 -41.18 2.73
CA HIS A 357 2.33 -41.95 1.62
C HIS A 357 2.69 -41.42 0.23
N HIS A 358 3.57 -40.43 0.11
CA HIS A 358 4.22 -40.15 -1.18
C HIS A 358 5.43 -41.08 -1.32
N ILE A 359 5.14 -42.38 -1.52
CA ILE A 359 6.15 -43.36 -1.91
C ILE A 359 6.84 -42.85 -3.18
N VAL A 360 8.17 -42.92 -3.16
CA VAL A 360 9.10 -42.52 -4.22
C VAL A 360 8.73 -43.16 -5.56
#